data_AF-A0AAX3NVZ1-F1
#
_entry.id   AF-A0AAX3NVZ1-F1
#
_cell.length_a   1.000
_cell.length_b   1.000
_cell.length_c   1.000
_cell.angle_alpha   90.00
_cell.angle_beta   90.00
_cell.angle_gamma   90.00
#
_symmetry.space_group_name_H-M   'P 1'
#
loop_
_entity.id
_entity.type
_entity.pdbx_description
1 polymer ?
#
loop_
_entity_poly.entity_id
_entity_poly.type
_entity_poly.pdbx_seq_one_letter_code
_entity_poly.pdbx_strand_id
1 'polypeptide(L)'
;MSTLLYLKQELVGNYCSIISLLHNENYDEALVRMDHRLELIESLLQLVEDDPTQLADAKKLSAGLYEQEENLKALASQHHQLIFKKLFNIGRGDKVKQAYRLNSKEY
;
A
#
# COMPACT_ATOMS: atom_id res chain seq x y z
N MET A 1 15.61 -19.61 -10.38
CA MET A 1 15.38 -18.21 -10.00
C MET A 1 15.36 -18.17 -8.48
N SER A 2 16.10 -17.27 -7.80
CA SER A 2 16.11 -17.26 -6.32
C SER A 2 14.78 -16.76 -5.77
N THR A 3 14.34 -17.30 -4.63
CA THR A 3 13.09 -16.93 -3.96
C THR A 3 13.03 -15.42 -3.67
N LEU A 4 14.16 -14.83 -3.24
CA LEU A 4 14.26 -13.39 -3.02
C LEU A 4 14.10 -12.57 -4.31
N LEU A 5 14.63 -13.05 -5.44
CA LEU A 5 14.46 -12.38 -6.73
C LEU A 5 13.00 -12.41 -7.20
N TYR A 6 12.31 -13.53 -6.96
CA TYR A 6 10.88 -13.66 -7.22
C TYR A 6 10.07 -12.66 -6.36
N LEU A 7 10.27 -12.67 -5.04
CA LEU A 7 9.59 -11.73 -4.13
C LEU A 7 9.85 -10.26 -4.51
N LYS A 8 11.09 -9.93 -4.90
CA LYS A 8 11.41 -8.59 -5.38
C LYS A 8 10.57 -8.20 -6.61
N GLN A 9 10.41 -9.10 -7.56
CA GLN A 9 9.62 -8.82 -8.78
C GLN A 9 8.14 -8.67 -8.45
N GLU A 10 7.59 -9.55 -7.62
CA GLU A 10 6.19 -9.48 -7.19
C GLU A 10 5.90 -8.18 -6.41
N LEU A 11 6.77 -7.78 -5.47
CA LEU A 11 6.61 -6.54 -4.72
C LEU A 11 6.64 -5.28 -5.62
N VAL A 12 7.50 -5.28 -6.64
CA VAL A 12 7.57 -4.19 -7.63
C VAL A 12 6.35 -4.19 -8.54
N GLY A 13 5.92 -5.36 -9.03
CA GLY A 13 4.72 -5.49 -9.86
C GLY A 13 3.46 -5.07 -9.10
N ASN A 14 3.33 -5.50 -7.86
CA ASN A 14 2.26 -5.12 -6.94
C ASN A 14 2.23 -3.59 -6.71
N TYR A 15 3.39 -2.97 -6.42
CA TYR A 15 3.48 -1.51 -6.25
C TYR A 15 2.98 -0.75 -7.48
N CYS A 16 3.45 -1.13 -8.68
CA CYS A 16 3.00 -0.51 -9.93
C CYS A 16 1.50 -0.71 -10.16
N SER A 17 0.96 -1.89 -9.81
CA SER A 17 -0.47 -2.19 -9.92
C SER A 17 -1.30 -1.30 -9.01
N ILE A 18 -0.93 -1.16 -7.72
CA ILE A 18 -1.64 -0.29 -6.77
C ILE A 18 -1.66 1.15 -7.27
N ILE A 19 -0.52 1.69 -7.72
CA ILE A 19 -0.44 3.06 -8.26
C ILE A 19 -1.38 3.24 -9.46
N SER A 20 -1.37 2.28 -10.38
CA SER A 20 -2.24 2.32 -11.55
C SER A 20 -3.72 2.29 -11.15
N LEU A 21 -4.10 1.42 -10.22
CA LEU A 21 -5.48 1.28 -9.76
C LEU A 21 -5.97 2.55 -9.04
N LEU A 22 -5.14 3.13 -8.17
CA LEU A 22 -5.46 4.39 -7.48
C LEU A 22 -5.65 5.55 -8.48
N HIS A 23 -4.76 5.68 -9.47
CA HIS A 23 -4.91 6.69 -10.54
C HIS A 23 -6.19 6.53 -11.35
N ASN A 24 -6.62 5.29 -11.59
CA ASN A 24 -7.86 4.98 -12.31
C ASN A 24 -9.11 5.01 -11.42
N GLU A 25 -8.99 5.43 -10.15
CA GLU A 25 -10.06 5.43 -9.15
C GLU A 25 -10.69 4.04 -8.90
N ASN A 26 -9.97 2.95 -9.21
CA ASN A 26 -10.39 1.56 -8.98
C ASN A 26 -10.06 1.12 -7.54
N TYR A 27 -10.73 1.72 -6.56
CA TYR A 27 -10.37 1.59 -5.15
C TYR A 27 -10.55 0.17 -4.58
N ASP A 28 -11.59 -0.56 -4.98
CA ASP A 28 -11.85 -1.91 -4.46
C ASP A 28 -10.73 -2.89 -4.85
N GLU A 29 -10.32 -2.87 -6.12
CA GLU A 29 -9.20 -3.70 -6.59
C GLU A 29 -7.87 -3.20 -5.99
N ALA A 30 -7.69 -1.89 -5.80
CA ALA A 30 -6.51 -1.36 -5.13
C ALA A 30 -6.37 -1.91 -3.70
N LEU A 31 -7.47 -2.02 -2.95
CA LEU A 31 -7.48 -2.60 -1.61
C LEU A 31 -7.05 -4.07 -1.63
N VAL A 32 -7.58 -4.88 -2.55
CA VAL A 32 -7.16 -6.29 -2.72
C VAL A 32 -5.65 -6.38 -3.00
N ARG A 33 -5.10 -5.47 -3.82
CA ARG A 33 -3.65 -5.44 -4.07
C ARG A 33 -2.84 -4.98 -2.85
N MET A 34 -3.38 -4.10 -2.02
CA MET A 34 -2.73 -3.69 -0.77
C MET A 34 -2.71 -4.85 0.24
N ASP A 35 -3.78 -5.64 0.35
CA ASP A 35 -3.79 -6.85 1.19
C ASP A 35 -2.74 -7.86 0.71
N HIS A 36 -2.69 -8.10 -0.60
CA HIS A 36 -1.66 -8.96 -1.18
C HIS A 36 -0.24 -8.43 -0.96
N ARG A 37 -0.07 -7.11 -0.90
CA ARG A 37 1.23 -6.49 -0.59
C ARG A 37 1.71 -6.86 0.81
N LEU A 38 0.81 -6.91 1.78
CA LEU A 38 1.12 -7.33 3.15
C LEU A 38 1.59 -8.79 3.18
N GLU A 39 0.90 -9.69 2.47
CA GLU A 39 1.30 -11.10 2.33
C GLU A 39 2.70 -11.27 1.72
N LEU A 40 3.05 -10.45 0.73
CA LEU A 40 4.39 -10.45 0.13
C LEU A 40 5.46 -9.95 1.09
N ILE A 41 5.15 -8.95 1.93
CA ILE A 41 6.06 -8.47 2.98
C ILE A 41 6.25 -9.53 4.05
N GLU A 42 5.18 -10.20 4.50
CA GLU A 42 5.27 -11.32 5.43
C GLU A 42 6.10 -12.47 4.86
N SER A 43 5.94 -12.78 3.58
CA SER A 43 6.75 -13.79 2.89
C SER A 43 8.24 -13.43 2.87
N LEU A 44 8.57 -12.14 2.73
CA LEU A 44 9.96 -11.66 2.81
C LEU A 44 10.53 -11.80 4.23
N LEU A 45 9.72 -11.53 5.26
CA LEU A 45 10.12 -11.74 6.64
C LEU A 45 10.37 -13.23 6.93
N GLN A 46 9.44 -14.11 6.53
CA GLN A 46 9.59 -15.56 6.71
C GLN A 46 10.82 -16.11 5.99
N LEU A 47 11.11 -15.64 4.77
CA LEU A 47 12.30 -16.06 4.04
C LEU A 47 13.60 -15.78 4.82
N VAL A 48 13.66 -14.66 5.54
CA VAL A 48 14.82 -14.29 6.35
C VAL A 48 14.91 -15.12 7.64
N GLU A 49 13.77 -15.50 8.21
CA GLU A 49 13.71 -16.42 9.36
C GLU A 49 14.17 -17.83 8.98
N ASP A 50 13.71 -18.33 7.83
CA ASP A 50 14.04 -19.68 7.33
C ASP A 50 15.47 -19.78 6.82
N ASP A 51 15.97 -18.73 6.17
CA ASP A 51 17.32 -18.64 5.63
C ASP A 51 18.02 -17.33 6.01
N PRO A 52 18.66 -17.28 7.18
CA PRO A 52 19.39 -16.10 7.66
C PRO A 52 20.52 -15.64 6.73
N THR A 53 20.99 -16.49 5.80
CA THR A 53 22.03 -16.09 4.84
C THR A 53 21.52 -15.01 3.87
N GLN A 54 20.20 -14.90 3.69
CA GLN A 54 19.56 -13.90 2.83
C GLN A 54 19.31 -12.56 3.52
N LEU A 55 19.56 -12.46 4.84
CA LEU A 55 19.28 -11.27 5.65
C LEU A 55 19.89 -9.98 5.06
N ALA A 56 21.13 -10.05 4.57
CA ALA A 56 21.83 -8.88 4.03
C ALA A 56 21.14 -8.32 2.77
N ASP A 57 20.70 -9.19 1.87
CA ASP A 57 20.05 -8.79 0.63
C ASP A 57 18.57 -8.45 0.84
N ALA A 58 17.89 -9.13 1.76
CA ALA A 58 16.55 -8.75 2.21
C ALA A 58 16.51 -7.36 2.85
N LYS A 59 17.52 -6.99 3.66
CA LYS A 59 17.66 -5.63 4.22
C LYS A 59 17.86 -4.55 3.14
N LYS A 60 18.61 -4.86 2.09
CA LYS A 60 18.76 -3.93 0.95
C LYS A 60 17.44 -3.75 0.22
N LEU A 61 16.69 -4.84 0.04
CA LEU A 61 15.36 -4.78 -0.56
C LEU A 61 14.40 -3.96 0.30
N SER A 62 14.36 -4.18 1.61
CA SER A 62 13.44 -3.50 2.52
C SER A 62 13.66 -1.98 2.56
N ALA A 63 14.90 -1.51 2.42
CA ALA A 63 15.20 -0.09 2.31
C ALA A 63 14.52 0.55 1.09
N GLY A 64 14.51 -0.14 -0.05
CA GLY A 64 13.80 0.30 -1.25
C GLY A 64 12.27 0.20 -1.12
N LEU A 65 11.77 -0.80 -0.40
CA LEU A 65 10.33 -0.94 -0.13
C LEU A 65 9.81 0.18 0.77
N TYR A 66 10.59 0.64 1.75
CA TYR A 66 10.18 1.72 2.64
C TYR A 66 9.77 2.99 1.87
N GLU A 67 10.55 3.39 0.86
CA GLU A 67 10.21 4.54 0.03
C GLU A 67 8.92 4.31 -0.77
N GLN A 68 8.68 3.08 -1.23
CA GLN A 68 7.43 2.71 -1.90
C GLN A 68 6.23 2.81 -0.96
N GLU A 69 6.35 2.33 0.29
CA GLU A 69 5.26 2.42 1.27
C GLU A 69 4.91 3.87 1.63
N GLU A 70 5.92 4.71 1.82
CA GLU A 70 5.70 6.14 2.09
C GLU A 70 5.00 6.83 0.91
N ASN A 71 5.36 6.48 -0.32
CA ASN A 71 4.67 6.99 -1.50
C ASN A 71 3.21 6.51 -1.59
N LEU A 72 2.97 5.21 -1.38
CA LEU A 72 1.61 4.65 -1.38
C LEU A 72 0.73 5.30 -0.30
N LYS A 73 1.28 5.53 0.90
CA LYS A 73 0.62 6.25 1.99
C LYS A 73 0.25 7.69 1.60
N ALA A 74 1.19 8.42 0.99
CA ALA A 74 0.95 9.76 0.52
C ALA A 74 -0.16 9.80 -0.56
N LEU A 75 -0.11 8.88 -1.52
CA LEU A 75 -1.10 8.78 -2.59
C LEU A 75 -2.50 8.42 -2.05
N ALA A 76 -2.58 7.43 -1.16
CA ALA A 76 -3.84 7.07 -0.50
C ALA A 76 -4.44 8.26 0.27
N SER A 77 -3.62 9.04 0.97
CA SER A 77 -4.05 10.26 1.67
C SER A 77 -4.57 11.34 0.69
N GLN A 78 -3.93 11.52 -0.45
CA GLN A 78 -4.41 12.44 -1.50
C GLN A 78 -5.78 12.01 -2.03
N HIS A 79 -5.97 10.72 -2.36
CA HIS A 79 -7.26 10.21 -2.81
C HIS A 79 -8.34 10.33 -1.74
N HIS A 80 -8.00 10.06 -0.48
CA HIS A 80 -8.91 10.26 0.65
C HIS A 80 -9.42 11.71 0.72
N GLN A 81 -8.53 12.69 0.58
CA GLN A 81 -8.90 14.11 0.53
C GLN A 81 -9.73 14.47 -0.71
N LEU A 82 -9.41 13.91 -1.88
CA LEU A 82 -10.18 14.12 -3.11
C LEU A 82 -11.61 13.60 -2.98
N ILE A 83 -11.78 12.38 -2.48
CA ILE A 83 -13.10 11.77 -2.22
C ILE A 83 -13.87 12.62 -1.21
N PHE A 84 -13.23 13.06 -0.12
CA PHE A 84 -13.84 13.94 0.87
C PHE A 84 -14.39 15.22 0.22
N LYS A 85 -13.59 15.91 -0.60
CA LYS A 85 -14.00 17.13 -1.30
C LYS A 85 -15.17 16.87 -2.26
N LYS A 86 -15.11 15.80 -3.06
CA LYS A 86 -16.20 15.40 -3.96
C LYS A 86 -17.51 15.20 -3.18
N LEU A 87 -17.46 14.45 -2.07
CA LEU A 87 -18.64 14.17 -1.25
C LEU A 87 -19.17 15.41 -0.50
N PHE A 88 -18.28 16.30 -0.06
CA PHE A 88 -18.64 17.57 0.56
C PHE A 88 -19.43 18.46 -0.41
N ASN A 89 -18.96 18.57 -1.66
CA ASN A 89 -19.55 19.42 -2.69
C ASN A 89 -20.95 18.98 -3.13
N ILE A 90 -21.29 17.69 -3.06
CA ILE A 90 -22.62 17.17 -3.38
C ILE A 90 -23.62 17.26 -2.20
N GLY A 91 -23.35 18.12 -1.22
CA GLY A 91 -24.25 18.37 -0.09
C GLY A 91 -24.24 17.28 0.99
N ARG A 92 -23.29 16.33 0.95
CA ARG A 92 -23.12 15.32 2.00
C ARG A 92 -22.13 15.73 3.09
N GLY A 93 -21.76 17.01 3.15
CA GLY A 93 -20.68 17.55 4.00
C GLY A 93 -20.75 17.14 5.46
N ASP A 94 -21.93 17.13 6.08
CA ASP A 94 -22.07 16.76 7.50
C ASP A 94 -21.93 15.24 7.74
N LYS A 95 -22.49 14.40 6.85
CA LYS A 95 -22.32 12.93 6.93
C LYS A 95 -20.87 12.51 6.66
N VAL A 96 -20.21 13.20 5.72
CA VAL A 96 -18.81 12.94 5.37
C VAL A 96 -17.89 13.39 6.49
N LYS A 97 -18.11 14.58 7.08
CA LYS A 97 -17.37 15.02 8.27
C LYS A 97 -17.50 14.02 9.41
N GLN A 98 -18.67 13.42 9.62
CA GLN A 98 -18.89 12.44 10.68
C GLN A 98 -18.15 11.12 10.41
N ALA A 99 -18.26 10.57 9.19
CA ALA A 99 -17.56 9.35 8.80
C ALA A 99 -16.03 9.51 8.80
N TYR A 100 -15.53 10.63 8.29
CA TYR A 100 -14.09 10.90 8.22
C TYR A 100 -13.48 11.29 9.58
N ARG A 101 -14.22 11.98 10.47
CA ARG A 101 -13.75 12.24 11.84
C ARG A 101 -13.67 11.00 12.71
N LEU A 102 -14.51 9.99 12.44
CA LEU A 102 -14.44 8.71 13.13
C LEU A 102 -13.16 7.95 12.73
N ASN A 103 -12.81 7.98 11.44
CA ASN A 103 -11.59 7.33 10.94
C ASN A 103 -10.31 8.15 11.15
N SER A 104 -10.37 9.48 11.35
CA SER A 104 -9.17 10.31 11.59
C SER A 104 -8.56 10.16 12.98
N LYS A 105 -9.10 9.28 13.83
CA LYS A 105 -8.51 8.93 15.13
C LYS A 105 -7.64 7.67 15.06
N GLU A 106 -7.66 6.95 13.93
CA GLU A 106 -6.93 5.69 13.74
C GLU A 106 -5.74 5.82 12.77
N TYR A 107 -5.43 7.03 12.28
CA TYR A 107 -4.29 7.33 11.41
C TYR A 107 -3.52 8.57 11.86
#